data_AF-A0A0L6I304-F1
#
_entry.id   AF-A0A0L6I304-F1
#
_cell.length_a   1.000
_cell.length_b   1.000
_cell.length_c   1.000
_cell.angle_alpha   90.00
_cell.angle_beta   90.00
_cell.angle_gamma   90.00
#
_symmetry.space_group_name_H-M   'P 1'
#
loop_
_entity.id
_entity.type
_entity.pdbx_description
1 polymer ?
#
loop_
_entity_poly.entity_id
_entity_poly.type
_entity_poly.pdbx_seq_one_letter_code
_entity_poly.pdbx_strand_id
1 'polypeptide(L)'
;MPGPESTSPIRLDESKSLIVIYCTEHDWYRASRFHRDEALDAACDHEEREHPGDQRHREARRLRKTYRRVAVAKRPASYEPGSKV
;
A
#
# COMPACT_ATOMS: atom_id res chain seq x y z
N MET A 1 -32.52 -4.88 3.69
CA MET A 1 -31.70 -3.74 3.26
C MET A 1 -30.27 -4.05 3.70
N PRO A 2 -29.35 -4.46 2.82
CA PRO A 2 -27.94 -4.52 3.22
C PRO A 2 -27.50 -3.09 3.52
N GLY A 3 -26.96 -2.85 4.74
CA GLY A 3 -26.44 -1.55 5.14
C GLY A 3 -25.26 -1.14 4.25
N PRO A 4 -24.81 0.14 4.29
CA PRO A 4 -23.62 0.53 3.56
C PRO A 4 -22.49 -0.35 4.06
N GLU A 5 -22.07 -1.30 3.24
CA GLU A 5 -20.87 -2.07 3.48
C GLU A 5 -19.77 -1.05 3.50
N SER A 6 -19.36 -0.65 4.72
CA SER A 6 -18.32 0.32 4.95
C SER A 6 -17.15 -0.13 4.09
N THR A 7 -16.93 0.54 2.97
CA THR A 7 -15.83 0.24 2.07
C THR A 7 -14.96 1.47 2.19
N SER A 8 -13.65 1.30 2.37
CA SER A 8 -12.73 2.45 2.42
C SER A 8 -13.07 3.40 1.27
N PRO A 9 -13.10 4.72 1.53
CA PRO A 9 -13.35 5.71 0.48
C PRO A 9 -12.24 5.71 -0.57
N ILE A 10 -11.11 5.06 -0.30
CA ILE A 10 -9.98 4.91 -1.21
C ILE A 10 -10.16 3.68 -2.11
N ARG A 11 -9.94 3.89 -3.40
CA ARG A 11 -10.00 2.85 -4.45
C ARG A 11 -8.68 2.78 -5.20
N LEU A 12 -8.34 1.57 -5.63
CA LEU A 12 -7.19 1.29 -6.48
C LEU A 12 -7.71 0.77 -7.83
N ASP A 13 -7.36 1.47 -8.89
CA ASP A 13 -7.56 1.02 -10.27
C ASP A 13 -6.26 0.41 -10.78
N GLU A 14 -6.22 -0.92 -10.88
CA GLU A 14 -5.04 -1.70 -11.22
C GLU A 14 -5.03 -2.02 -12.72
N SER A 15 -4.08 -1.45 -13.45
CA SER A 15 -3.74 -1.88 -14.81
C SER A 15 -2.43 -2.65 -14.84
N LYS A 16 -2.11 -3.30 -15.97
CA LYS A 16 -0.84 -4.05 -16.15
C LYS A 16 0.41 -3.17 -16.00
N SER A 17 0.27 -1.85 -16.15
CA SER A 17 1.40 -0.92 -16.23
C SER A 17 1.37 0.15 -15.15
N LEU A 18 0.24 0.37 -14.50
CA LEU A 18 0.05 1.47 -13.56
C LEU A 18 -1.11 1.15 -12.61
N ILE A 19 -0.93 1.50 -11.35
CA ILE A 19 -1.99 1.48 -10.34
C ILE A 19 -2.32 2.92 -10.00
N VAL A 20 -3.58 3.30 -10.19
CA VAL A 20 -4.09 4.62 -9.82
C VAL A 20 -4.84 4.52 -8.51
N ILE A 21 -4.44 5.30 -7.52
CA ILE A 21 -5.10 5.43 -6.23
C ILE A 21 -5.92 6.71 -6.25
N TYR A 22 -7.20 6.62 -5.91
CA TYR A 22 -8.08 7.79 -5.80
C TYR A 22 -9.01 7.66 -4.60
N CYS A 23 -9.43 8.79 -4.07
CA CYS A 23 -10.42 8.84 -2.98
C CYS A 23 -11.78 9.28 -3.54
N THR A 24 -12.83 8.61 -3.10
CA THR A 24 -14.21 8.92 -3.49
C THR A 24 -14.81 10.08 -2.71
N GLU A 25 -14.23 10.43 -1.56
CA GLU A 25 -14.61 11.59 -0.74
C GLU A 25 -13.73 12.82 -1.03
N HIS A 26 -12.50 12.62 -1.52
CA HIS A 26 -11.54 13.67 -1.86
C HIS A 26 -11.17 13.60 -3.34
N ASP A 27 -11.94 14.32 -4.17
CA ASP A 27 -11.76 14.42 -5.63
C ASP A 27 -10.40 14.98 -6.04
N TRP A 28 -9.82 15.83 -5.20
CA TRP A 28 -8.47 16.38 -5.35
C TRP A 28 -7.36 15.35 -5.11
N TYR A 29 -7.65 14.21 -4.47
CA TYR A 29 -6.65 13.19 -4.20
C TYR A 29 -6.58 12.15 -5.32
N ARG A 30 -5.44 12.15 -6.01
CA ARG A 30 -5.08 11.12 -6.97
C ARG A 30 -3.58 10.87 -6.93
N ALA A 31 -3.19 9.60 -6.86
CA ALA A 31 -1.82 9.17 -6.92
C ALA A 31 -1.66 8.01 -7.91
N SER A 32 -0.45 7.80 -8.40
CA SER A 32 -0.15 6.68 -9.29
C SER A 32 1.16 6.01 -8.88
N ARG A 33 1.17 4.68 -8.89
CA ARG A 33 2.33 3.84 -8.53
C ARG A 33 2.45 2.67 -9.49
N PHE A 34 3.68 2.22 -9.71
CA PHE A 34 3.95 1.06 -10.56
C PHE A 34 3.85 -0.25 -9.80
N HIS A 35 4.15 -0.21 -8.51
CA HIS A 35 4.14 -1.39 -7.65
C HIS A 35 2.97 -1.35 -6.66
N ARG A 36 2.40 -2.52 -6.43
CA ARG A 36 1.19 -2.68 -5.59
C ARG A 36 1.47 -2.33 -4.13
N ASP A 37 2.65 -2.64 -3.63
CA ASP A 37 3.07 -2.24 -2.28
C ASP A 37 3.14 -0.73 -2.12
N GLU A 38 3.76 -0.03 -3.06
CA GLU A 38 3.80 1.44 -3.06
C GLU A 38 2.41 2.07 -3.19
N ALA A 39 1.54 1.48 -4.01
CA ALA A 39 0.16 1.94 -4.17
C ALA A 39 -0.62 1.82 -2.85
N LEU A 40 -0.42 0.71 -2.14
CA LEU A 40 -1.06 0.45 -0.86
C LEU A 40 -0.50 1.33 0.27
N ASP A 41 0.79 1.66 0.24
CA ASP A 41 1.39 2.62 1.17
C ASP A 41 0.83 4.03 0.94
N ALA A 42 0.72 4.46 -0.33
CA ALA A 42 0.13 5.76 -0.67
C ALA A 42 -1.35 5.86 -0.26
N ALA A 43 -2.13 4.79 -0.45
CA ALA A 43 -3.51 4.70 0.02
C ALA A 43 -3.59 4.81 1.55
N CYS A 44 -2.72 4.11 2.28
CA CYS A 44 -2.66 4.22 3.75
C CYS A 44 -2.32 5.64 4.21
N ASP A 45 -1.34 6.29 3.59
CA ASP A 45 -0.91 7.62 4.00
C ASP A 45 -2.02 8.68 3.80
N HIS A 46 -2.82 8.54 2.73
CA HIS A 46 -4.01 9.40 2.55
C HIS A 46 -5.11 9.08 3.56
N GLU A 47 -5.41 7.80 3.80
CA GLU A 47 -6.44 7.42 4.77
C GLU A 47 -6.10 7.90 6.19
N GLU A 48 -4.86 7.72 6.63
CA GLU A 48 -4.42 8.15 7.96
C GLU A 48 -4.49 9.67 8.15
N ARG A 49 -4.30 10.44 7.07
CA ARG A 49 -4.27 11.90 7.11
C ARG A 49 -5.67 12.50 7.04
N GLU A 50 -6.50 12.00 6.13
CA GLU A 50 -7.77 12.64 5.76
C GLU A 50 -9.00 11.88 6.28
N HIS A 51 -8.85 10.60 6.67
CA HIS A 51 -9.91 9.77 7.27
C HIS A 51 -9.49 9.20 8.65
N PRO A 52 -9.13 10.05 9.64
CA PRO A 52 -8.56 9.59 10.91
C PRO A 52 -9.50 8.72 11.77
N GLY A 53 -10.82 8.74 11.47
CA GLY A 53 -11.82 7.90 12.12
C GLY A 53 -11.91 6.48 11.57
N ASP A 54 -11.36 6.23 10.37
CA ASP A 54 -11.41 4.92 9.74
C ASP A 54 -10.12 4.14 10.07
N GLN A 55 -10.20 3.22 11.04
CA GLN A 55 -9.00 2.53 11.57
C GLN A 55 -8.56 1.33 10.71
N ARG A 56 -9.27 1.04 9.62
CA ARG A 56 -9.12 -0.22 8.87
C ARG A 56 -7.80 -0.32 8.12
N HIS A 57 -7.27 0.77 7.55
CA HIS A 57 -5.95 0.70 6.90
C HIS A 57 -4.77 0.80 7.87
N ARG A 58 -4.96 1.23 9.14
CA ARG A 58 -3.88 1.19 10.15
C ARG A 58 -3.43 -0.23 10.44
N GLU A 59 -4.37 -1.15 10.60
CA GLU A 59 -4.07 -2.57 10.85
C GLU A 59 -3.43 -3.21 9.61
N ALA A 60 -3.95 -2.92 8.41
CA ALA A 60 -3.36 -3.38 7.15
C ALA A 60 -1.93 -2.87 6.95
N ARG A 61 -1.64 -1.60 7.27
CA ARG A 61 -0.28 -1.02 7.23
C ARG A 61 0.66 -1.69 8.24
N ARG A 62 0.18 -1.93 9.46
CA ARG A 62 0.95 -2.60 10.52
C ARG A 62 1.33 -4.02 10.10
N LEU A 63 0.38 -4.80 9.58
CA LEU A 63 0.64 -6.15 9.08
C LEU A 63 1.65 -6.12 7.94
N ARG A 64 1.49 -5.24 6.94
CA ARG A 64 2.45 -5.11 5.82
C ARG A 64 3.88 -4.76 6.27
N LYS A 65 4.03 -3.81 7.20
CA LYS A 65 5.36 -3.46 7.76
C LYS A 65 6.01 -4.66 8.47
N THR A 66 5.22 -5.49 9.16
CA THR A 66 5.70 -6.72 9.79
C THR A 66 6.15 -7.75 8.74
N TYR A 67 5.35 -8.01 7.70
CA TYR A 67 5.70 -8.96 6.63
C TYR A 67 6.94 -8.51 5.83
N ARG A 68 7.08 -7.22 5.54
CA ARG A 68 8.26 -6.67 4.85
C ARG A 68 9.54 -6.87 5.66
N ARG A 69 9.49 -6.68 6.98
CA ARG A 69 10.63 -6.96 7.88
C ARG A 69 11.02 -8.44 7.88
N VAL A 70 10.03 -9.33 7.91
CA VAL A 70 10.26 -10.79 7.84
C VAL A 70 10.86 -11.20 6.50
N ALA A 71 10.39 -10.62 5.38
CA ALA A 71 10.93 -10.88 4.05
C ALA A 71 12.38 -10.38 3.87
N VAL A 72 12.71 -9.20 4.42
CA VAL A 72 14.08 -8.67 4.42
C VAL A 72 15.01 -9.54 5.26
N ALA A 73 14.56 -9.99 6.44
CA ALA A 73 15.34 -10.90 7.30
C ALA A 73 15.59 -12.29 6.67
N LYS A 74 14.79 -12.68 5.67
CA LYS A 74 14.95 -13.93 4.93
C LYS A 74 15.89 -13.86 3.72
N ARG A 75 16.43 -12.69 3.34
CA ARG A 75 17.48 -12.64 2.31
C ARG A 75 18.79 -13.18 2.91
N PRO A 76 19.31 -14.33 2.46
CA PRO A 76 20.65 -14.73 2.85
C PRO A 76 21.64 -13.67 2.33
N ALA A 77 22.52 -13.21 3.23
CA ALA A 77 23.63 -12.34 2.91
C ALA A 77 24.68 -13.14 2.11
N SER A 78 24.45 -13.34 0.82
CA SER A 78 25.44 -13.94 -0.08
C SER A 78 25.33 -13.30 -1.46
N TYR A 79 25.81 -12.07 -1.55
CA TYR A 79 26.32 -11.53 -2.80
C TYR A 79 27.80 -11.22 -2.59
N GLU A 80 28.65 -12.19 -2.90
CA GLU A 80 30.09 -11.94 -3.05
C GLU A 80 30.32 -11.39 -4.46
N PRO A 81 30.77 -10.14 -4.62
CA PRO A 81 31.14 -9.63 -5.93
C PRO A 81 32.41 -10.35 -6.40
N GLY A 82 32.24 -11.25 -7.38
CA GLY A 82 33.23 -11.88 -8.25
C GLY A 82 34.70 -11.74 -7.89
N SER A 83 35.30 -12.85 -7.44
CA SER A 83 36.73 -13.11 -7.61
C SER A 83 37.09 -12.98 -9.10
N LYS A 84 37.88 -11.98 -9.44
CA LYS A 84 38.59 -11.94 -10.71
C LYS A 84 39.92 -12.68 -10.53
N VAL A 85 40.09 -13.74 -11.32
CA VAL A 85 41.37 -14.42 -11.57
C VAL A 85 42.29 -13.48 -12.35
#